data_AF-K2PTJ4-F1
#
_entry.id   AF-K2PTJ4-F1
#
_cell.length_a   1.000
_cell.length_b   1.000
_cell.length_c   1.000
_cell.angle_alpha   90.00
_cell.angle_beta   90.00
_cell.angle_gamma   90.00
#
_symmetry.space_group_name_H-M   'P 1'
#
loop_
_entity.id
_entity.type
_entity.pdbx_description
1 polymer ?
#
loop_
_entity_poly.entity_id
_entity_poly.type
_entity_poly.pdbx_seq_one_letter_code
_entity_poly.pdbx_strand_id
1 'polypeptide(L)'
;MLFNYSEFKVNIKIFWKLSFLLENFHIFESLSTLVNAKLCKDMKFGGLKVGNFPKTVKRTFLACFTKLNKKADMKTILIYDGSFAGFLTAVYQVFDQNLKDVCVVKPRHYTPDMFAEGKIVQTSNLKAKKVWHSLQLKISKTAANELYKVFLSEIKGTEDALLRYIVHAYSAETFSHTDHSNIYVLRVHQVSKMVDRELQRIKDTMVLDESKHDIGVGVVHSNFDVLPLLGKYFSRVYKDKKWVVYDKKRNYGLYYNLTKITQIELDQLQHVQELNSLDLGNSDTPIHMKSQSVLYNNRIGANC
;
A
#
# COMPACT_ATOMS: atom_id res chain seq x y z
N MET A 1 9.73 -3.63 49.53
CA MET A 1 9.93 -5.08 49.76
C MET A 1 9.90 -5.79 48.43
N LEU A 2 11.01 -6.47 48.12
CA LEU A 2 11.26 -7.20 46.89
C LEU A 2 10.32 -8.42 46.81
N PHE A 3 9.57 -8.56 45.72
CA PHE A 3 8.88 -9.82 45.42
C PHE A 3 9.83 -10.78 44.71
N ASN A 4 9.98 -11.95 45.33
CA ASN A 4 10.92 -13.01 45.00
C ASN A 4 10.73 -13.60 43.59
N TYR A 5 11.83 -13.63 42.84
CA TYR A 5 12.05 -14.44 41.64
C TYR A 5 12.38 -15.88 42.07
N SER A 6 11.40 -16.78 42.26
CA SER A 6 11.77 -18.19 42.54
C SER A 6 10.75 -19.30 42.24
N GLU A 7 9.63 -19.09 41.55
CA GLU A 7 8.65 -20.20 41.36
C GLU A 7 8.27 -20.57 39.91
N PHE A 8 8.85 -19.96 38.88
CA PHE A 8 8.63 -20.40 37.49
C PHE A 8 9.82 -21.18 36.93
N LYS A 9 10.12 -22.33 37.54
CA LYS A 9 10.85 -23.44 36.90
C LYS A 9 9.85 -24.56 36.56
N VAL A 10 8.92 -24.28 35.66
CA VAL A 10 8.17 -25.35 34.99
C VAL A 10 9.15 -26.04 34.04
N ASN A 11 9.48 -27.26 34.43
CA ASN A 11 10.53 -28.09 33.89
C ASN A 11 10.23 -28.46 32.43
N ILE A 12 10.97 -27.88 31.47
CA ILE A 12 10.89 -28.17 30.03
C ILE A 12 10.93 -29.68 29.74
N LYS A 13 11.57 -30.51 30.59
CA LYS A 13 11.55 -31.98 30.47
C LYS A 13 10.14 -32.59 30.52
N ILE A 14 9.18 -31.99 31.25
CA ILE A 14 7.79 -32.47 31.31
C ILE A 14 7.08 -32.22 29.97
N PHE A 15 7.36 -31.07 29.34
CA PHE A 15 6.78 -30.71 28.04
C PHE A 15 7.28 -31.65 26.91
N TRP A 16 8.54 -32.06 26.98
CA TRP A 16 9.11 -33.06 26.06
C TRP A 16 8.54 -34.47 26.31
N LYS A 17 8.26 -34.83 27.57
CA LYS A 17 7.66 -36.13 27.92
C LYS A 17 6.20 -36.23 27.48
N LEU A 18 5.45 -35.13 27.52
CA LEU A 18 4.08 -35.05 26.97
C LEU A 18 4.06 -35.06 25.43
N SER A 19 5.02 -34.40 24.78
CA SER A 19 5.12 -34.42 23.31
C SER A 19 5.40 -35.83 22.76
N PHE A 20 6.15 -36.66 23.50
CA PHE A 20 6.45 -38.04 23.12
C PHE A 20 5.30 -39.02 23.43
N LEU A 21 4.47 -38.72 24.45
CA LEU A 21 3.27 -39.51 24.78
C LEU A 21 2.08 -39.24 23.84
N LEU A 22 2.05 -38.08 23.17
CA LEU A 22 0.95 -37.64 22.32
C LEU A 22 1.07 -38.11 20.85
N GLU A 23 2.12 -38.85 20.48
CA GLU A 23 2.19 -39.52 19.17
C GLU A 23 1.26 -40.74 19.06
N ASN A 24 0.67 -41.21 20.17
CA ASN A 24 -0.11 -42.47 20.20
C ASN A 24 -1.63 -42.32 20.42
N PHE A 25 -2.19 -41.12 20.48
CA PHE A 25 -3.65 -40.96 20.63
C PHE A 25 -4.22 -39.94 19.65
N HIS A 26 -5.15 -40.40 18.80
CA HIS A 26 -5.96 -39.62 17.87
C HIS A 26 -6.87 -38.61 18.62
N ILE A 27 -6.30 -37.51 19.11
CA ILE A 27 -7.05 -36.38 19.67
C ILE A 27 -6.45 -35.08 19.11
N PHE A 28 -6.66 -34.84 17.81
CA PHE A 28 -6.06 -33.70 17.10
C PHE A 28 -6.93 -32.44 17.05
N GLU A 29 -8.26 -32.55 17.23
CA GLU A 29 -9.15 -31.37 17.12
C GLU A 29 -9.20 -30.50 18.38
N SER A 30 -9.05 -31.10 19.57
CA SER A 30 -9.10 -30.33 20.84
C SER A 30 -7.79 -29.57 21.14
N LEU A 31 -6.65 -30.04 20.62
CA LEU A 31 -5.37 -29.39 20.80
C LEU A 31 -5.18 -28.18 19.88
N SER A 32 -5.74 -28.19 18.66
CA SER A 32 -5.66 -27.01 17.76
C SER A 32 -6.41 -25.81 18.33
N THR A 33 -7.57 -26.07 18.94
CA THR A 33 -8.38 -25.06 19.63
C THR A 33 -7.71 -24.58 20.92
N LEU A 34 -7.10 -25.48 21.70
CA LEU A 34 -6.37 -25.11 22.92
C LEU A 34 -5.09 -24.31 22.61
N VAL A 35 -4.33 -24.71 21.59
CA VAL A 35 -3.09 -24.04 21.16
C VAL A 35 -3.40 -22.67 20.55
N ASN A 36 -4.43 -22.56 19.71
CA ASN A 36 -4.87 -21.27 19.17
C ASN A 36 -5.44 -20.36 20.26
N ALA A 37 -6.25 -20.88 21.20
CA ALA A 37 -6.78 -20.09 22.30
C ALA A 37 -5.70 -19.59 23.28
N LYS A 38 -4.61 -20.35 23.47
CA LYS A 38 -3.51 -19.98 24.37
C LYS A 38 -2.50 -19.06 23.69
N LEU A 39 -2.15 -19.31 22.41
CA LEU A 39 -1.34 -18.38 21.60
C LEU A 39 -2.05 -17.03 21.38
N CYS A 40 -3.37 -17.02 21.16
CA CYS A 40 -4.13 -15.78 21.06
C CYS A 40 -4.25 -15.03 22.40
N LYS A 41 -4.26 -15.72 23.55
CA LYS A 41 -4.25 -15.08 24.87
C LYS A 41 -2.89 -14.43 25.20
N ASP A 42 -1.79 -15.02 24.73
CA ASP A 42 -0.45 -14.51 24.99
C ASP A 42 0.00 -13.44 23.97
N MET A 43 -0.66 -13.32 22.81
CA MET A 43 -0.49 -12.23 21.85
C MET A 43 -1.31 -10.97 22.22
N LYS A 44 -1.15 -10.45 23.44
CA LYS A 44 -1.37 -9.01 23.66
C LYS A 44 -0.23 -8.28 22.96
N PHE A 45 -0.45 -7.80 21.74
CA PHE A 45 0.48 -6.91 21.03
C PHE A 45 0.52 -5.52 21.71
N GLY A 46 1.09 -5.50 22.92
CA GLY A 46 1.56 -4.33 23.62
C GLY A 46 3.05 -4.53 23.89
N GLY A 47 3.89 -3.84 23.12
CA GLY A 47 5.31 -3.66 23.41
C GLY A 47 6.16 -4.94 23.54
N LEU A 48 6.62 -5.49 22.41
CA LEU A 48 7.78 -6.39 22.43
C LEU A 48 8.81 -5.86 21.42
N LYS A 49 9.95 -5.40 21.96
CA LYS A 49 11.16 -5.11 21.18
C LYS A 49 11.60 -6.41 20.50
N VAL A 50 11.82 -6.34 19.20
CA VAL A 50 12.31 -7.45 18.37
C VAL A 50 13.74 -7.78 18.79
N GLY A 51 13.89 -8.78 19.65
CA GLY A 51 15.18 -9.32 20.08
C GLY A 51 15.22 -10.83 19.90
N ASN A 52 15.99 -11.29 18.92
CA ASN A 52 16.52 -12.65 18.70
C ASN A 52 15.69 -13.87 19.14
N PHE A 53 14.82 -14.34 18.23
CA PHE A 53 14.40 -15.74 18.22
C PHE A 53 15.54 -16.66 17.77
N PRO A 54 15.79 -17.81 18.44
CA PRO A 54 16.77 -18.81 17.99
C PRO A 54 16.42 -19.32 16.59
N LYS A 55 17.41 -19.36 15.69
CA LYS A 55 17.24 -19.73 14.26
C LYS A 55 16.51 -21.07 14.06
N THR A 56 16.69 -22.01 14.97
CA THR A 56 16.10 -23.35 14.96
C THR A 56 14.60 -23.32 15.25
N VAL A 57 14.16 -22.50 16.21
CA VAL A 57 12.73 -22.35 16.58
C VAL A 57 11.96 -21.69 15.44
N LYS A 58 12.55 -20.67 14.78
CA LYS A 58 11.98 -20.10 13.55
C LYS A 58 11.76 -21.17 12.48
N ARG A 59 12.76 -22.02 12.23
CA ARG A 59 12.73 -23.01 11.13
C ARG A 59 11.68 -24.10 11.36
N THR A 60 11.59 -24.62 12.59
CA THR A 60 10.61 -25.66 12.94
C THR A 60 9.19 -25.10 13.04
N PHE A 61 9.03 -23.86 13.51
CA PHE A 61 7.74 -23.19 13.54
C PHE A 61 7.24 -22.87 12.12
N LEU A 62 8.12 -22.40 11.22
CA LEU A 62 7.79 -22.18 9.81
C LEU A 62 7.44 -23.49 9.09
N ALA A 63 8.17 -24.57 9.36
CA ALA A 63 7.94 -25.88 8.75
C ALA A 63 6.64 -26.54 9.25
N CYS A 64 6.27 -26.36 10.52
CA CYS A 64 5.02 -26.88 11.07
C CYS A 64 3.80 -26.04 10.63
N PHE A 65 3.96 -24.71 10.58
CA PHE A 65 2.90 -23.79 10.12
C PHE A 65 2.60 -23.96 8.63
N THR A 66 3.62 -24.20 7.79
CA THR A 66 3.42 -24.47 6.35
C THR A 66 2.77 -25.83 6.07
N LYS A 67 2.89 -26.80 6.99
CA LYS A 67 2.32 -28.14 6.84
C LYS A 67 0.83 -28.22 7.22
N LEU A 68 0.33 -27.31 8.05
CA LEU A 68 -1.04 -27.30 8.56
C LEU A 68 -2.07 -26.62 7.64
N ASN A 69 -1.64 -25.84 6.63
CA ASN A 69 -2.52 -25.17 5.68
C ASN A 69 -2.36 -25.72 4.26
N LYS A 70 -2.57 -27.03 4.10
CA LYS A 70 -2.73 -27.66 2.78
C LYS A 70 -4.18 -27.49 2.29
N LYS A 71 -4.69 -26.26 2.25
CA LYS A 71 -5.84 -25.95 1.39
C LYS A 71 -5.26 -25.81 -0.01
N ALA A 72 -5.81 -26.51 -1.00
CA ALA A 72 -5.35 -26.44 -2.38
C ALA A 72 -5.07 -24.97 -2.76
N ASP A 73 -3.86 -24.68 -3.25
CA ASP A 73 -3.39 -23.33 -3.60
C ASP A 73 -4.22 -22.82 -4.80
N MET A 74 -5.46 -22.42 -4.54
CA MET A 74 -6.32 -21.73 -5.50
C MET A 74 -5.91 -20.26 -5.51
N LYS A 75 -5.69 -19.73 -6.70
CA LYS A 75 -5.36 -18.33 -6.92
C LYS A 75 -6.37 -17.43 -6.23
N THR A 76 -5.91 -16.49 -5.40
CA THR A 76 -6.78 -15.54 -4.70
C THR A 76 -6.67 -14.17 -5.35
N ILE A 77 -7.80 -13.56 -5.70
CA ILE A 77 -7.84 -12.20 -6.25
C ILE A 77 -8.46 -11.27 -5.21
N LEU A 78 -7.63 -10.42 -4.60
CA LEU A 78 -8.07 -9.41 -3.64
C LEU A 78 -8.53 -8.15 -4.38
N ILE A 79 -9.79 -7.78 -4.17
CA ILE A 79 -10.45 -6.64 -4.81
C ILE A 79 -10.59 -5.52 -3.77
N TYR A 80 -9.95 -4.38 -3.99
CA TYR A 80 -9.94 -3.25 -3.03
C TYR A 80 -10.50 -1.96 -3.65
N ASP A 81 -10.92 -1.01 -2.82
CA ASP A 81 -11.59 0.24 -3.24
C ASP A 81 -10.79 1.21 -4.13
N GLY A 82 -9.53 0.92 -4.46
CA GLY A 82 -8.66 1.81 -5.23
C GLY A 82 -7.90 2.84 -4.40
N SER A 83 -8.16 2.92 -3.10
CA SER A 83 -7.44 3.80 -2.18
C SER A 83 -6.11 3.18 -1.72
N PHE A 84 -5.15 4.02 -1.34
CA PHE A 84 -3.88 3.52 -0.80
C PHE A 84 -4.07 2.73 0.50
N ALA A 85 -5.02 3.15 1.34
CA ALA A 85 -5.39 2.43 2.56
C ALA A 85 -5.99 1.05 2.26
N GLY A 86 -6.83 0.95 1.23
CA GLY A 86 -7.39 -0.32 0.75
C GLY A 86 -6.30 -1.26 0.24
N PHE A 87 -5.36 -0.74 -0.57
CA PHE A 87 -4.20 -1.51 -1.04
C PHE A 87 -3.37 -2.07 0.13
N LEU A 88 -3.01 -1.23 1.10
CA LEU A 88 -2.25 -1.67 2.27
C LEU A 88 -3.05 -2.65 3.16
N THR A 89 -4.37 -2.54 3.18
CA THR A 89 -5.23 -3.52 3.86
C THR A 89 -5.23 -4.87 3.13
N ALA A 90 -5.20 -4.87 1.79
CA ALA A 90 -5.03 -6.09 1.01
C ALA A 90 -3.65 -6.74 1.28
N VAL A 91 -2.58 -5.93 1.31
CA VAL A 91 -1.24 -6.40 1.70
C VAL A 91 -1.25 -7.01 3.11
N TYR A 92 -1.92 -6.38 4.07
CA TYR A 92 -2.09 -6.96 5.42
C TYR A 92 -2.69 -8.36 5.33
N GLN A 93 -3.77 -8.53 4.57
CA GLN A 93 -4.47 -9.81 4.43
C GLN A 93 -3.60 -10.90 3.80
N VAL A 94 -2.74 -10.55 2.82
CA VAL A 94 -1.77 -11.48 2.23
C VAL A 94 -0.86 -12.08 3.30
N PHE A 95 -0.29 -11.25 4.17
CA PHE A 95 0.60 -11.73 5.24
C PHE A 95 -0.15 -12.43 6.38
N ASP A 96 -1.33 -11.92 6.76
CA ASP A 96 -2.15 -12.46 7.85
C ASP A 96 -2.68 -13.87 7.55
N GLN A 97 -3.08 -14.10 6.29
CA GLN A 97 -3.61 -15.40 5.82
C GLN A 97 -2.53 -16.27 5.15
N ASN A 98 -1.29 -15.78 5.04
CA ASN A 98 -0.19 -16.45 4.35
C ASN A 98 -0.56 -16.89 2.91
N LEU A 99 -1.19 -15.98 2.15
CA LEU A 99 -1.60 -16.24 0.77
C LEU A 99 -0.37 -16.28 -0.14
N LYS A 100 -0.25 -17.33 -0.96
CA LYS A 100 0.91 -17.52 -1.85
C LYS A 100 0.66 -17.04 -3.27
N ASP A 101 -0.39 -17.55 -3.91
CA ASP A 101 -0.79 -17.14 -5.25
C ASP A 101 -1.90 -16.09 -5.13
N VAL A 102 -1.49 -14.82 -5.12
CA VAL A 102 -2.40 -13.71 -4.87
C VAL A 102 -2.19 -12.54 -5.81
N CYS A 103 -3.30 -12.01 -6.29
CA CYS A 103 -3.37 -10.82 -7.13
C CYS A 103 -4.17 -9.74 -6.40
N VAL A 104 -3.71 -8.49 -6.49
CA VAL A 104 -4.46 -7.33 -5.95
C VAL A 104 -4.92 -6.46 -7.10
N VAL A 105 -6.22 -6.22 -7.20
CA VAL A 105 -6.83 -5.49 -8.32
C VAL A 105 -7.89 -4.51 -7.86
N LYS A 106 -8.05 -3.42 -8.62
CA LYS A 106 -9.20 -2.52 -8.48
C LYS A 106 -10.46 -3.17 -9.09
N PRO A 107 -11.68 -2.84 -8.62
CA PRO A 107 -12.93 -3.37 -9.14
C PRO A 107 -13.04 -3.28 -10.67
N ARG A 108 -12.64 -2.15 -11.25
CA ARG A 108 -12.63 -1.91 -12.71
C ARG A 108 -11.66 -2.81 -13.51
N HIS A 109 -10.78 -3.54 -12.84
CA HIS A 109 -9.81 -4.45 -13.45
C HIS A 109 -10.05 -5.90 -13.04
N TYR A 110 -11.06 -6.15 -12.21
CA TYR A 110 -11.43 -7.50 -11.81
C TYR A 110 -12.17 -8.20 -12.96
N THR A 111 -11.70 -9.40 -13.29
CA THR A 111 -12.40 -10.31 -14.20
C THR A 111 -12.65 -11.60 -13.41
N PRO A 112 -13.89 -12.08 -13.32
CA PRO A 112 -14.18 -13.37 -12.71
C PRO A 112 -13.41 -14.48 -13.43
N ASP A 113 -12.71 -15.32 -12.66
CA ASP A 113 -11.96 -16.46 -13.16
C ASP A 113 -12.51 -17.72 -12.46
N MET A 114 -12.84 -18.75 -13.24
CA MET A 114 -13.40 -20.01 -12.74
C MET A 114 -12.42 -20.74 -11.80
N PHE A 115 -11.12 -20.46 -11.92
CA PHE A 115 -10.06 -21.09 -11.13
C PHE A 115 -9.47 -20.15 -10.07
N ALA A 116 -10.08 -18.98 -9.84
CA ALA A 116 -9.62 -18.03 -8.83
C ALA A 116 -10.75 -17.56 -7.90
N GLU A 117 -10.41 -17.36 -6.64
CA GLU A 117 -11.34 -16.85 -5.63
C GLU A 117 -11.24 -15.32 -5.54
N GLY A 118 -12.28 -14.61 -5.98
CA GLY A 118 -12.41 -13.18 -5.78
C GLY A 118 -12.82 -12.86 -4.34
N LYS A 119 -12.00 -12.09 -3.61
CA LYS A 119 -12.27 -11.61 -2.24
C LYS A 119 -12.29 -10.10 -2.19
N ILE A 120 -13.41 -9.54 -1.75
CA ILE A 120 -13.54 -8.10 -1.51
C ILE A 120 -12.81 -7.76 -0.20
N VAL A 121 -11.86 -6.84 -0.28
CA VAL A 121 -11.12 -6.32 0.86
C VAL A 121 -11.82 -5.08 1.40
N GLN A 122 -12.28 -5.16 2.64
CA GLN A 122 -12.83 -4.00 3.36
C GLN A 122 -11.69 -3.13 3.91
N THR A 123 -11.63 -1.87 3.46
CA THR A 123 -10.56 -0.94 3.86
C THR A 123 -10.55 -0.70 5.35
N SER A 124 -9.39 -0.88 5.98
CA SER A 124 -9.20 -0.64 7.41
C SER A 124 -8.01 0.28 7.64
N ASN A 125 -8.28 1.53 8.02
CA ASN A 125 -7.26 2.52 8.34
C ASN A 125 -6.29 2.04 9.43
N LEU A 126 -6.74 1.22 10.38
CA LEU A 126 -5.89 0.64 11.43
C LEU A 126 -4.90 -0.37 10.84
N LYS A 127 -5.36 -1.29 9.99
CA LYS A 127 -4.49 -2.28 9.32
C LYS A 127 -3.52 -1.59 8.37
N ALA A 128 -4.02 -0.66 7.56
CA ALA A 128 -3.20 0.12 6.63
C ALA A 128 -2.08 0.89 7.34
N LYS A 129 -2.38 1.59 8.44
CA LYS A 129 -1.35 2.30 9.23
C LYS A 129 -0.28 1.37 9.79
N LYS A 130 -0.66 0.17 10.28
CA LYS A 130 0.28 -0.84 10.76
C LYS A 130 1.23 -1.31 9.65
N VAL A 131 0.69 -1.68 8.50
CA VAL A 131 1.49 -2.10 7.34
C VAL A 131 2.41 -0.98 6.88
N TRP A 132 1.89 0.24 6.75
CA TRP A 132 2.68 1.39 6.32
C TRP A 132 3.85 1.68 7.25
N HIS A 133 3.60 1.68 8.56
CA HIS A 133 4.64 1.91 9.54
C HIS A 133 5.71 0.80 9.51
N SER A 134 5.29 -0.47 9.41
CA SER A 134 6.21 -1.60 9.30
C SER A 134 7.06 -1.51 8.03
N LEU A 135 6.46 -1.14 6.89
CA LEU A 135 7.16 -0.94 5.63
C LEU A 135 8.24 0.13 5.75
N GLN A 136 7.91 1.30 6.29
CA GLN A 136 8.86 2.40 6.46
C GLN A 136 10.09 2.01 7.28
N LEU A 137 9.91 1.14 8.29
CA LEU A 137 11.02 0.59 9.08
C LEU A 137 11.85 -0.43 8.31
N LYS A 138 11.25 -1.20 7.40
CA LYS A 138 11.93 -2.26 6.65
C LYS A 138 12.71 -1.75 5.43
N ILE A 139 12.15 -0.82 4.65
CA ILE A 139 12.71 -0.42 3.34
C ILE A 139 13.30 0.99 3.31
N SER A 140 13.26 1.73 4.42
CA SER A 140 13.58 3.17 4.56
C SER A 140 12.49 4.13 4.02
N LYS A 141 12.59 5.41 4.42
CA LYS A 141 11.64 6.45 4.02
C LYS A 141 11.71 6.79 2.53
N THR A 142 12.89 6.72 1.91
CA THR A 142 13.05 7.04 0.48
C THR A 142 12.33 6.00 -0.38
N ALA A 143 12.56 4.72 -0.12
CA ALA A 143 11.91 3.63 -0.84
C ALA A 143 10.39 3.61 -0.59
N ALA A 144 9.94 3.91 0.64
CA ALA A 144 8.51 4.05 0.92
C ALA A 144 7.88 5.17 0.08
N ASN A 145 8.56 6.32 -0.07
CA ASN A 145 8.08 7.39 -0.95
C ASN A 145 8.05 6.97 -2.43
N GLU A 146 9.02 6.20 -2.90
CA GLU A 146 8.99 5.62 -4.26
C GLU A 146 7.78 4.71 -4.44
N LEU A 147 7.53 3.81 -3.48
CA LEU A 147 6.37 2.91 -3.47
C LEU A 147 5.05 3.70 -3.57
N TYR A 148 4.92 4.77 -2.78
CA TYR A 148 3.73 5.61 -2.80
C TYR A 148 3.56 6.33 -4.14
N LYS A 149 4.64 6.89 -4.72
CA LYS A 149 4.58 7.48 -6.08
C LYS A 149 4.14 6.46 -7.12
N VAL A 150 4.65 5.24 -7.04
CA VAL A 150 4.29 4.18 -7.98
C VAL A 150 2.81 3.83 -7.86
N PHE A 151 2.25 3.76 -6.65
CA PHE A 151 0.81 3.59 -6.46
C PHE A 151 -0.01 4.68 -7.17
N LEU A 152 0.45 5.93 -7.09
CA LEU A 152 -0.16 7.09 -7.75
C LEU A 152 0.00 7.12 -9.28
N SER A 153 0.77 6.22 -9.87
CA SER A 153 0.93 6.15 -11.34
C SER A 153 -0.34 5.69 -12.07
N GLU A 154 -1.25 4.98 -11.38
CA GLU A 154 -2.45 4.37 -11.96
C GLU A 154 -2.21 3.44 -13.17
N ILE A 155 -0.96 3.05 -13.43
CA ILE A 155 -0.61 2.13 -14.50
C ILE A 155 -1.15 0.73 -14.15
N LYS A 156 -1.80 0.07 -15.11
CA LYS A 156 -2.34 -1.28 -14.92
C LYS A 156 -1.23 -2.26 -14.51
N GLY A 157 -1.49 -3.09 -13.50
CA GLY A 157 -0.55 -4.09 -13.00
C GLY A 157 0.47 -3.57 -11.98
N THR A 158 0.38 -2.30 -11.61
CA THR A 158 1.28 -1.71 -10.62
C THR A 158 1.06 -2.31 -9.23
N GLU A 159 -0.17 -2.65 -8.86
CA GLU A 159 -0.48 -3.26 -7.58
C GLU A 159 0.23 -4.60 -7.37
N ASP A 160 0.32 -5.43 -8.41
CA ASP A 160 1.06 -6.70 -8.37
C ASP A 160 2.57 -6.44 -8.23
N ALA A 161 3.12 -5.53 -9.02
CA ALA A 161 4.54 -5.15 -8.90
C ALA A 161 4.86 -4.62 -7.49
N LEU A 162 3.98 -3.81 -6.90
CA LEU A 162 4.10 -3.29 -5.55
C LEU A 162 4.01 -4.41 -4.51
N LEU A 163 3.05 -5.32 -4.65
CA LEU A 163 2.92 -6.44 -3.72
C LEU A 163 4.18 -7.33 -3.75
N ARG A 164 4.66 -7.70 -4.94
CA ARG A 164 5.85 -8.54 -5.10
C ARG A 164 7.11 -7.86 -4.59
N TYR A 165 7.23 -6.54 -4.79
CA TYR A 165 8.27 -5.73 -4.16
C TYR A 165 8.21 -5.82 -2.63
N ILE A 166 7.01 -5.69 -2.04
CA ILE A 166 6.81 -5.76 -0.58
C ILE A 166 7.16 -7.17 -0.07
N VAL A 167 6.66 -8.23 -0.70
CA VAL A 167 6.97 -9.62 -0.33
C VAL A 167 8.47 -9.87 -0.41
N HIS A 168 9.12 -9.43 -1.48
CA HIS A 168 10.57 -9.52 -1.63
C HIS A 168 11.30 -8.80 -0.48
N ALA A 169 10.89 -7.56 -0.18
CA ALA A 169 11.48 -6.80 0.91
C ALA A 169 11.39 -7.52 2.26
N TYR A 170 10.25 -8.13 2.60
CA TYR A 170 10.10 -8.89 3.84
C TYR A 170 10.81 -10.25 3.83
N SER A 171 11.00 -10.87 2.66
CA SER A 171 11.72 -12.13 2.52
C SER A 171 13.24 -11.99 2.66
N ALA A 172 13.79 -10.82 2.31
CA ALA A 172 15.23 -10.56 2.35
C ALA A 172 15.72 -10.26 3.77
N GLU A 173 16.89 -10.79 4.15
CA GLU A 173 17.56 -10.44 5.40
C GLU A 173 17.93 -8.95 5.43
N THR A 174 18.63 -8.51 4.38
CA THR A 174 18.94 -7.11 4.08
C THR A 174 18.26 -6.72 2.78
N PHE A 175 17.46 -5.66 2.80
CA PHE A 175 16.77 -5.16 1.62
C PHE A 175 17.42 -3.88 1.11
N SER A 176 17.68 -3.80 -0.20
CA SER A 176 18.15 -2.59 -0.86
C SER A 176 17.20 -2.18 -1.99
N HIS A 177 16.69 -0.95 -1.92
CA HIS A 177 15.85 -0.38 -2.96
C HIS A 177 16.63 0.05 -4.23
N THR A 178 17.97 0.01 -4.17
CA THR A 178 18.86 0.28 -5.31
C THR A 178 19.36 -0.99 -5.98
N ASP A 179 19.03 -2.16 -5.44
CA ASP A 179 19.36 -3.44 -6.08
C ASP A 179 18.37 -3.71 -7.22
N HIS A 180 18.73 -3.23 -8.40
CA HIS A 180 17.92 -3.37 -9.61
C HIS A 180 18.06 -4.74 -10.28
N SER A 181 18.77 -5.71 -9.69
CA SER A 181 18.79 -7.09 -10.18
C SER A 181 17.42 -7.76 -10.04
N ASN A 182 16.63 -7.34 -9.04
CA ASN A 182 15.25 -7.75 -8.90
C ASN A 182 14.34 -6.94 -9.84
N ILE A 183 13.59 -7.65 -10.70
CA ILE A 183 12.71 -7.05 -11.71
C ILE A 183 11.63 -6.13 -11.10
N TYR A 184 11.13 -6.44 -9.90
CA TYR A 184 10.11 -5.63 -9.24
C TYR A 184 10.71 -4.37 -8.62
N VAL A 185 11.93 -4.45 -8.09
CA VAL A 185 12.67 -3.27 -7.61
C VAL A 185 12.98 -2.32 -8.76
N LEU A 186 13.47 -2.85 -9.88
CA LEU A 186 13.70 -2.07 -11.10
C LEU A 186 12.40 -1.42 -11.60
N ARG A 187 11.29 -2.16 -11.65
CA ARG A 187 10.00 -1.64 -12.11
C ARG A 187 9.50 -0.50 -11.22
N VAL A 188 9.54 -0.68 -9.90
CA VAL A 188 9.16 0.36 -8.92
C VAL A 188 10.03 1.60 -9.12
N HIS A 189 11.34 1.43 -9.26
CA HIS A 189 12.25 2.55 -9.49
C HIS A 189 11.94 3.30 -10.80
N GLN A 190 11.76 2.59 -11.91
CA GLN A 190 11.45 3.21 -13.21
C GLN A 190 10.13 4.01 -13.19
N VAL A 191 9.07 3.42 -12.62
CA VAL A 191 7.77 4.07 -12.55
C VAL A 191 7.81 5.27 -11.59
N SER A 192 8.53 5.18 -10.46
CA SER A 192 8.69 6.31 -9.55
C SER A 192 9.37 7.51 -10.24
N LYS A 193 10.38 7.26 -11.08
CA LYS A 193 11.05 8.29 -11.90
C LYS A 193 10.16 8.89 -12.98
N MET A 194 9.18 8.14 -13.50
CA MET A 194 8.17 8.68 -14.42
C MET A 194 7.27 9.67 -13.68
N VAL A 195 6.78 9.29 -12.50
CA VAL A 195 5.94 10.14 -11.65
C VAL A 195 6.69 11.39 -11.20
N ASP A 196 7.98 11.28 -10.87
CA ASP A 196 8.80 12.42 -10.48
C ASP A 196 8.97 13.46 -11.61
N ARG A 197 9.17 13.01 -12.84
CA ARG A 197 9.27 13.90 -14.01
C ARG A 197 7.96 14.64 -14.25
N GLU A 198 6.83 13.93 -14.14
CA GLU A 198 5.51 14.55 -14.29
C GLU A 198 5.21 15.53 -13.15
N LEU A 199 5.54 15.16 -11.91
CA LEU A 199 5.42 16.04 -10.75
C LEU A 199 6.24 17.32 -10.95
N GLN A 200 7.47 17.21 -11.45
CA GLN A 200 8.33 18.36 -11.72
C GLN A 200 7.75 19.23 -12.85
N ARG A 201 7.30 18.62 -13.95
CA ARG A 201 6.62 19.34 -15.05
C ARG A 201 5.44 20.16 -14.53
N ILE A 202 4.59 19.60 -13.67
CA ILE A 202 3.45 20.33 -13.10
C ILE A 202 3.92 21.48 -12.23
N LYS A 203 4.93 21.29 -11.37
CA LYS A 203 5.47 22.40 -10.57
C LYS A 203 5.99 23.55 -11.41
N ASP A 204 6.65 23.25 -12.54
CA ASP A 204 7.28 24.27 -13.38
C ASP A 204 6.27 24.98 -14.30
N THR A 205 5.16 24.31 -14.66
CA THR A 205 4.18 24.84 -15.63
C THR A 205 2.98 25.49 -14.94
N MET A 206 2.64 25.05 -13.73
CA MET A 206 1.35 25.38 -13.13
C MET A 206 1.33 26.77 -12.51
N VAL A 207 0.41 27.59 -12.99
CA VAL A 207 0.11 28.92 -12.47
C VAL A 207 -1.31 28.91 -11.88
N LEU A 208 -1.51 29.65 -10.79
CA LEU A 208 -2.84 29.86 -10.22
C LEU A 208 -3.50 31.03 -10.93
N ASP A 209 -4.73 30.84 -11.38
CA ASP A 209 -5.59 31.93 -11.81
C ASP A 209 -6.01 32.74 -10.58
N GLU A 210 -5.76 34.05 -10.66
CA GLU A 210 -6.02 35.03 -9.61
C GLU A 210 -7.15 35.99 -9.96
N SER A 211 -7.92 35.70 -11.02
CA SER A 211 -9.09 36.48 -11.46
C SER A 211 -10.10 36.73 -10.33
N LYS A 212 -10.13 35.87 -9.31
CA LYS A 212 -10.99 35.98 -8.12
C LYS A 212 -10.22 36.56 -6.95
N HIS A 213 -10.78 37.60 -6.33
CA HIS A 213 -10.08 38.40 -5.31
C HIS A 213 -9.62 37.66 -4.05
N ASP A 214 -10.17 36.49 -3.67
CA ASP A 214 -9.85 35.83 -2.38
C ASP A 214 -9.22 34.43 -2.50
N ILE A 215 -9.33 33.75 -3.65
CA ILE A 215 -8.85 32.36 -3.81
C ILE A 215 -8.16 32.20 -5.17
N GLY A 216 -6.91 31.71 -5.15
CA GLY A 216 -6.21 31.27 -6.36
C GLY A 216 -6.71 29.91 -6.83
N VAL A 217 -6.97 29.74 -8.12
CA VAL A 217 -7.51 28.49 -8.68
C VAL A 217 -6.53 27.89 -9.69
N GLY A 218 -6.18 26.63 -9.51
CA GLY A 218 -5.27 25.91 -10.41
C GLY A 218 -5.87 24.60 -10.92
N VAL A 219 -5.72 24.34 -12.22
CA VAL A 219 -6.13 23.06 -12.84
C VAL A 219 -4.92 22.19 -13.12
N VAL A 220 -4.90 20.97 -12.57
CA VAL A 220 -3.87 19.96 -12.85
C VAL A 220 -4.28 19.15 -14.07
N HIS A 221 -3.39 19.13 -15.07
CA HIS A 221 -3.51 18.27 -16.25
C HIS A 221 -2.33 17.29 -16.24
N SER A 222 -2.53 16.10 -15.68
CA SER A 222 -1.48 15.08 -15.50
C SER A 222 -1.94 13.68 -15.89
N ASN A 223 -1.02 12.90 -16.44
CA ASN A 223 -1.25 11.48 -16.70
C ASN A 223 -1.35 10.66 -15.40
N PHE A 224 -0.61 11.05 -14.36
CA PHE A 224 -0.56 10.39 -13.05
C PHE A 224 -1.29 11.18 -11.97
N ASP A 225 -1.61 10.52 -10.87
CA ASP A 225 -2.22 11.15 -9.71
C ASP A 225 -1.17 11.89 -8.86
N VAL A 226 -0.73 13.04 -9.36
CA VAL A 226 0.32 13.85 -8.72
C VAL A 226 -0.23 14.77 -7.63
N LEU A 227 -1.55 14.96 -7.57
CA LEU A 227 -2.18 15.95 -6.72
C LEU A 227 -1.84 15.74 -5.23
N PRO A 228 -1.84 14.52 -4.66
CA PRO A 228 -1.43 14.28 -3.27
C PRO A 228 0.02 14.68 -2.97
N LEU A 229 0.88 14.73 -3.99
CA LEU A 229 2.30 15.11 -3.86
C LEU A 229 2.51 16.63 -3.97
N LEU A 230 1.59 17.32 -4.62
CA LEU A 230 1.67 18.76 -4.90
C LEU A 230 1.30 19.63 -3.69
N GLY A 231 0.42 19.15 -2.80
CA GLY A 231 -0.09 19.96 -1.70
C GLY A 231 0.99 20.63 -0.86
N LYS A 232 2.04 19.88 -0.47
CA LYS A 232 3.16 20.40 0.33
C LYS A 232 4.01 21.43 -0.43
N TYR A 233 4.09 21.31 -1.76
CA TYR A 233 4.82 22.27 -2.58
C TYR A 233 4.03 23.58 -2.68
N PHE A 234 2.77 23.52 -3.07
CA PHE A 234 1.92 24.72 -3.20
C PHE A 234 1.73 25.45 -1.86
N SER A 235 1.60 24.73 -0.74
CA SER A 235 1.48 25.38 0.58
C SER A 235 2.73 26.15 0.99
N ARG A 236 3.90 25.83 0.42
CA ARG A 236 5.16 26.56 0.66
C ARG A 236 5.32 27.75 -0.27
N VAL A 237 4.94 27.58 -1.54
CA VAL A 237 5.05 28.63 -2.57
C VAL A 237 4.00 29.71 -2.36
N TYR A 238 2.74 29.31 -2.15
CA TYR A 238 1.58 30.19 -1.95
C TYR A 238 1.11 30.14 -0.49
N LYS A 239 2.02 30.47 0.42
CA LYS A 239 1.77 30.37 1.88
C LYS A 239 0.78 31.42 2.40
N ASP A 240 0.75 32.60 1.77
CA ASP A 240 0.01 33.79 2.23
C ASP A 240 -1.36 33.96 1.53
N LYS A 241 -1.76 32.98 0.70
CA LYS A 241 -3.00 33.04 -0.08
C LYS A 241 -3.75 31.72 -0.01
N LYS A 242 -5.09 31.78 0.05
CA LYS A 242 -5.94 30.60 -0.10
C LYS A 242 -5.89 30.12 -1.54
N TRP A 243 -5.85 28.82 -1.74
CA TRP A 243 -5.85 28.28 -3.10
C TRP A 243 -6.61 26.96 -3.18
N VAL A 244 -7.13 26.69 -4.37
CA VAL A 244 -7.73 25.42 -4.76
C VAL A 244 -6.98 24.91 -5.98
N VAL A 245 -6.41 23.72 -5.86
CA VAL A 245 -5.78 23.01 -6.98
C VAL A 245 -6.60 21.74 -7.25
N TYR A 246 -7.13 21.57 -8.44
CA TYR A 246 -8.03 20.45 -8.75
C TYR A 246 -7.62 19.67 -10.00
N ASP A 247 -7.90 18.37 -9.98
CA ASP A 247 -7.69 17.46 -11.10
C ASP A 247 -9.05 17.11 -11.73
N LYS A 248 -9.30 17.68 -12.92
CA LYS A 248 -10.54 17.44 -13.69
C LYS A 248 -10.76 15.97 -14.03
N LYS A 249 -9.69 15.21 -14.29
CA LYS A 249 -9.78 13.81 -14.71
C LYS A 249 -10.25 12.92 -13.57
N ARG A 250 -9.85 13.23 -12.33
CA ARG A 250 -10.13 12.42 -11.14
C ARG A 250 -11.25 12.99 -10.26
N ASN A 251 -11.80 14.14 -10.64
CA ASN A 251 -12.93 14.80 -9.98
C ASN A 251 -12.70 15.20 -8.51
N TYR A 252 -11.46 15.54 -8.14
CA TYR A 252 -11.16 16.00 -6.78
C TYR A 252 -10.04 17.05 -6.75
N GLY A 253 -9.95 17.76 -5.64
CA GLY A 253 -9.03 18.87 -5.43
C GLY A 253 -8.41 18.91 -4.04
N LEU A 254 -7.43 19.79 -3.89
CA LEU A 254 -6.85 20.22 -2.63
C LEU A 254 -7.19 21.69 -2.41
N TYR A 255 -7.76 21.98 -1.25
CA TYR A 255 -8.01 23.33 -0.76
C TYR A 255 -7.05 23.66 0.37
N TYR A 256 -6.41 24.82 0.29
CA TYR A 256 -5.57 25.37 1.35
C TYR A 256 -6.20 26.62 1.93
N ASN A 257 -6.44 26.60 3.24
CA ASN A 257 -7.10 27.67 3.99
C ASN A 257 -6.11 28.52 4.82
N LEU A 258 -4.84 28.63 4.39
CA LEU A 258 -3.72 29.25 5.12
C LEU A 258 -3.18 28.47 6.33
N THR A 259 -3.86 27.41 6.77
CA THR A 259 -3.43 26.61 7.94
C THR A 259 -3.26 25.13 7.63
N LYS A 260 -4.20 24.56 6.86
CA LYS A 260 -4.24 23.15 6.50
C LYS A 260 -4.65 22.96 5.06
N ILE A 261 -4.27 21.82 4.52
CA ILE A 261 -4.71 21.33 3.22
C ILE A 261 -5.81 20.31 3.46
N THR A 262 -6.95 20.46 2.81
CA THR A 262 -8.07 19.51 2.83
C THR A 262 -8.39 19.04 1.43
N GLN A 263 -8.69 17.75 1.29
CA GLN A 263 -9.23 17.22 0.05
C GLN A 263 -10.68 17.64 -0.11
N ILE A 264 -11.08 18.04 -1.31
CA ILE A 264 -12.43 18.45 -1.69
C ILE A 264 -12.87 17.74 -2.97
N GLU A 265 -14.17 17.56 -3.15
CA GLU A 265 -14.75 16.99 -4.38
C GLU A 265 -15.26 18.11 -5.31
N LEU A 266 -15.27 17.89 -6.62
CA LEU A 266 -15.67 18.94 -7.58
C LEU A 266 -17.13 19.36 -7.44
N ASP A 267 -18.01 18.47 -6.99
CA ASP A 267 -19.43 18.81 -6.76
C ASP A 267 -19.57 19.83 -5.61
N GLN A 268 -18.65 19.81 -4.64
CA GLN A 268 -18.57 20.82 -3.58
C GLN A 268 -18.03 22.17 -4.11
N LEU A 269 -17.42 22.18 -5.31
CA LEU A 269 -17.00 23.39 -6.01
C LEU A 269 -18.12 23.99 -6.87
N GLN A 270 -19.32 23.39 -6.98
CA GLN A 270 -20.43 24.02 -7.71
C GLN A 270 -20.85 25.37 -7.10
N HIS A 271 -20.67 25.56 -5.78
CA HIS A 271 -20.79 26.88 -5.13
C HIS A 271 -19.66 27.87 -5.50
N VAL A 272 -18.60 27.41 -6.15
CA VAL A 272 -17.49 28.22 -6.70
C VAL A 272 -17.64 28.42 -8.22
N GLN A 273 -18.53 27.66 -8.88
CA GLN A 273 -18.74 27.66 -10.33
C GLN A 273 -19.65 28.78 -10.87
N GLU A 274 -20.35 29.54 -10.02
CA GLU A 274 -21.01 30.81 -10.44
C GLU A 274 -20.01 31.87 -10.95
N LEU A 275 -18.71 31.59 -10.86
CA LEU A 275 -17.62 32.46 -11.29
C LEU A 275 -16.94 32.00 -12.59
N ASN A 276 -17.55 31.08 -13.35
CA ASN A 276 -17.03 30.55 -14.62
C ASN A 276 -17.60 31.24 -15.87
N SER A 277 -18.32 32.35 -15.76
CA SER A 277 -18.64 33.16 -16.94
C SER A 277 -17.40 33.96 -17.34
N LEU A 278 -16.52 33.35 -18.13
CA LEU A 278 -15.78 33.91 -19.27
C LEU A 278 -14.72 32.90 -19.77
N ASP A 279 -14.86 32.55 -21.05
CA ASP A 279 -13.87 31.95 -21.96
C ASP A 279 -13.32 30.54 -21.71
N LEU A 280 -14.16 29.54 -22.04
CA LEU A 280 -13.68 28.35 -22.75
C LEU A 280 -13.44 28.70 -24.23
N GLY A 281 -12.39 29.49 -24.48
CA GLY A 281 -11.87 29.70 -25.82
C GLY A 281 -11.23 28.42 -26.33
N ASN A 282 -11.79 27.87 -27.41
CA ASN A 282 -11.12 26.90 -28.26
C ASN A 282 -9.78 27.48 -28.73
N SER A 283 -8.67 27.10 -28.10
CA SER A 283 -7.36 27.21 -28.74
C SER A 283 -6.97 25.81 -29.22
N ASP A 284 -7.46 25.48 -30.42
CA ASP A 284 -6.80 24.52 -31.27
C ASP A 284 -5.38 25.00 -31.53
N THR A 285 -4.43 24.47 -30.77
CA THR A 285 -3.02 24.45 -31.16
C THR A 285 -2.55 23.01 -31.07
N PRO A 286 -2.21 22.36 -32.20
CA PRO A 286 -1.74 20.99 -32.19
C PRO A 286 -0.31 20.97 -31.66
N ILE A 287 -0.16 20.90 -30.34
CA ILE A 287 1.09 20.37 -29.78
C ILE A 287 1.06 18.88 -30.09
N HIS A 288 1.84 18.52 -31.10
CA HIS A 288 2.09 17.16 -31.53
C HIS A 288 2.77 16.37 -30.39
N MET A 289 2.00 16.03 -29.36
CA MET A 289 2.43 15.13 -28.30
C MET A 289 2.35 13.73 -28.91
N LYS A 290 3.49 13.24 -29.41
CA LYS A 290 3.66 11.80 -29.67
C LYS A 290 3.16 11.08 -28.42
N SER A 291 2.07 10.37 -28.57
CA SER A 291 1.48 9.51 -27.56
C SER A 291 2.49 8.44 -27.17
N GLN A 292 3.35 8.75 -26.19
CA GLN A 292 4.21 7.75 -25.56
C GLN A 292 3.39 6.72 -24.76
N SER A 293 2.06 6.82 -24.70
CA SER A 293 1.18 5.78 -24.17
C SER A 293 1.25 4.46 -24.95
N VAL A 294 1.78 4.45 -26.19
CA VAL A 294 1.86 3.24 -27.03
C VAL A 294 3.11 2.38 -26.74
N LEU A 295 4.12 2.89 -26.01
CA LEU A 295 5.37 2.14 -25.74
C LEU A 295 5.42 1.43 -24.37
N TYR A 296 4.40 1.54 -23.53
CA TYR A 296 4.46 1.02 -22.15
C TYR A 296 3.55 -0.17 -21.86
N ASN A 297 2.98 -0.76 -22.89
CA ASN A 297 2.50 -2.14 -22.83
C ASN A 297 3.58 -3.09 -23.37
N ASN A 298 3.78 -4.18 -22.65
CA ASN A 298 4.58 -5.36 -23.02
C ASN A 298 6.07 -5.29 -22.64
N ARG A 299 6.37 -5.70 -21.40
CA ARG A 299 7.54 -6.55 -21.12
C ARG A 299 7.45 -7.35 -19.81
N ILE A 300 6.48 -7.05 -18.95
CA ILE A 300 6.01 -7.96 -17.91
C ILE A 300 4.50 -7.95 -18.02
N GLY A 301 3.93 -9.01 -18.58
CA GLY A 301 2.49 -9.22 -18.50
C GLY A 301 2.11 -9.17 -17.03
N ALA A 302 1.26 -8.23 -16.66
CA ALA A 302 0.57 -8.29 -15.39
C ALA A 302 -0.40 -9.46 -15.50
N ASN A 303 0.12 -10.67 -15.34
CA ASN A 303 -0.65 -11.91 -15.38
C ASN A 303 -1.23 -12.12 -13.99
N CYS A 304 -2.22 -11.29 -13.66
CA CYS A 304 -3.45 -11.85 -13.13
C CYS A 304 -4.21 -12.38 -14.35
#